data_AF-X1L3T9-F1
#
_entry.id   AF-X1L3T9-F1
#
_cell.length_a   1.000
_cell.length_b   1.000
_cell.length_c   1.000
_cell.angle_alpha   90.00
_cell.angle_beta   90.00
_cell.angle_gamma   90.00
#
_symmetry.space_group_name_H-M   'P 1'
#
loop_
_entity.id
_entity.type
_entity.pdbx_description
1 polymer ?
#
loop_
_entity_poly.entity_id
_entity_poly.type
_entity_poly.pdbx_seq_one_letter_code
_entity_poly.pdbx_strand_id
1 'polypeptide(L)' 'NLHARFIYGANDHHKAEALFKALGRALDAATRNDERISGELPSTKEFLEG' A
#
# COMPACT_ATOMS: atom_id res chain seq x y z
N ASN A 1 4.32 -4.40 7.05
CA ASN A 1 3.09 -3.98 7.76
C ASN A 1 2.00 -3.76 6.71
N LEU A 2 0.79 -4.31 6.91
CA LEU A 2 -0.33 -4.18 5.97
C LEU A 2 -1.63 -3.97 6.74
N HIS A 3 -2.38 -2.93 6.38
CA HIS A 3 -3.71 -2.68 6.93
C HIS A 3 -4.76 -2.65 5.81
N ALA A 4 -5.89 -3.29 6.09
CA ALA A 4 -7.00 -3.44 5.17
C ALA A 4 -8.30 -3.29 5.96
N ARG A 5 -9.21 -2.43 5.52
CA ARG A 5 -10.54 -2.29 6.14
C ARG A 5 -11.60 -1.99 5.09
N PHE A 6 -12.78 -2.55 5.29
CA PHE A 6 -13.99 -2.13 4.59
C PHE A 6 -14.65 -1.01 5.37
N ILE A 7 -15.04 0.07 4.69
CA ILE A 7 -15.86 1.12 5.31
C ILE A 7 -17.33 0.66 5.34
N TYR A 8 -17.79 0.00 4.28
CA TYR A 8 -19.11 -0.60 4.16
C TYR A 8 -19.12 -1.67 3.04
N GLY A 9 -20.17 -2.48 2.99
CA GLY A 9 -20.43 -3.44 1.90
C GLY A 9 -21.37 -4.56 2.37
N ALA A 10 -22.27 -4.99 1.51
CA ALA A 10 -23.23 -6.07 1.81
C ALA A 10 -22.86 -7.41 1.15
N ASN A 11 -22.20 -7.37 0.00
CA ASN A 11 -21.83 -8.55 -0.78
C ASN A 11 -20.34 -8.86 -0.62
N ASP A 12 -20.01 -10.10 -0.27
CA ASP A 12 -18.64 -10.49 0.04
C ASP A 12 -17.74 -10.62 -1.19
N HIS A 13 -18.30 -10.98 -2.36
CA HIS A 13 -17.56 -10.96 -3.62
C HIS A 13 -17.10 -9.53 -3.96
N HIS A 14 -18.01 -8.55 -3.88
CA HIS A 14 -17.66 -7.15 -4.12
C HIS A 14 -16.68 -6.59 -3.08
N LYS A 15 -16.81 -7.00 -1.81
CA LYS A 15 -15.81 -6.62 -0.78
C LYS A 15 -14.43 -7.16 -1.13
N ALA A 16 -14.31 -8.45 -1.44
CA ALA A 16 -13.03 -9.03 -1.82
C ALA A 16 -12.42 -8.30 -3.02
N GLU A 17 -13.19 -8.09 -4.08
CA GLU A 17 -12.73 -7.38 -5.28
C GLU A 17 -12.31 -5.93 -4.96
N ALA A 18 -13.09 -5.21 -4.15
CA ALA A 18 -12.76 -3.85 -3.72
C ALA A 18 -11.46 -3.81 -2.91
N LEU A 19 -11.24 -4.81 -2.04
CA LEU A 19 -10.01 -4.92 -1.26
C LEU A 19 -8.80 -5.10 -2.17
N PHE A 20 -8.84 -6.05 -3.10
CA PHE A 20 -7.72 -6.32 -4.00
C PHE A 20 -7.43 -5.15 -4.93
N LYS A 21 -8.46 -4.46 -5.43
CA LYS A 21 -8.29 -3.23 -6.23
C LYS A 21 -7.64 -2.11 -5.42
N ALA A 22 -8.07 -1.90 -4.17
CA ALA A 22 -7.50 -0.89 -3.30
C ALA A 22 -6.04 -1.23 -2.94
N LEU A 23 -5.77 -2.50 -2.62
CA LEU A 23 -4.42 -2.99 -2.31
C LEU A 23 -3.48 -2.81 -3.51
N GLY A 24 -3.91 -3.16 -4.72
CA GLY A 24 -3.11 -2.96 -5.93
C GLY A 24 -2.69 -1.50 -6.13
N ARG A 25 -3.62 -0.56 -5.90
CA ARG A 25 -3.31 0.88 -5.97
C ARG A 25 -2.37 1.33 -4.84
N ALA A 26 -2.54 0.81 -3.63
CA ALA A 26 -1.69 1.16 -2.49
C ALA A 26 -0.26 0.65 -2.69
N LEU A 27 -0.09 -0.58 -3.20
CA LEU A 27 1.22 -1.13 -3.52
C LEU A 27 1.88 -0.37 -4.67
N ASP A 28 1.15 -0.11 -5.77
CA ASP A 28 1.65 0.70 -6.88
C ASP A 28 2.16 2.07 -6.40
N ALA A 29 1.41 2.75 -5.52
CA ALA A 29 1.86 4.01 -4.93
C ALA A 29 3.10 3.84 -4.04
N ALA A 30 3.14 2.79 -3.20
CA ALA A 30 4.24 2.55 -2.27
C ALA A 30 5.55 2.12 -2.96
N THR A 31 5.48 1.52 -4.15
CA THR A 31 6.64 1.04 -4.90
C THR A 31 7.16 2.01 -5.96
N ARG A 32 6.49 3.16 -6.16
CA ARG A 32 6.95 4.17 -7.12
C ARG A 32 8.22 4.85 -6.62
N ASN A 33 9.11 5.18 -7.55
CA ASN A 33 10.26 6.03 -7.27
C ASN A 33 9.76 7.45 -6.96
N ASP A 34 10.16 7.98 -5.80
CA ASP A 34 9.83 9.35 -5.41
C ASP A 34 11.00 10.28 -5.74
N GLU A 35 10.81 11.12 -6.75
CA GLU A 35 11.82 12.09 -7.22
C GLU A 35 12.23 13.09 -6.13
N ARG A 36 11.39 13.33 -5.12
CA ARG A 36 11.68 14.28 -4.02
C ARG A 36 12.71 13.74 -3.04
N ILE A 37 12.85 12.42 -2.98
CA ILE A 37 13.73 11.72 -2.03
C ILE A 37 15.07 11.38 -2.70
N SER A 38 15.22 11.67 -4.00
CA SER A 38 16.48 11.59 -4.75
C SER A 38 17.25 10.26 -4.61
N GLY A 39 16.54 9.15 -4.35
CA GLY A 39 17.14 7.83 -4.15
C GLY A 39 17.59 7.52 -2.72
N GLU A 40 17.35 8.41 -1.75
CA GLU A 40 17.63 8.17 -0.34
C GLU A 40 16.67 7.12 0.26
N LEU A 41 17.16 6.37 1.25
CA LEU A 41 16.36 5.39 1.97
C LEU A 41 15.34 6.11 2.86
N PRO A 42 14.02 5.85 2.71
CA PRO A 42 12.99 6.53 3.51
C PRO A 42 12.87 5.93 4.92
N SER A 43 13.97 5.92 5.67
CA SER A 43 14.07 5.40 7.04
C SER A 43 15.06 6.22 7.87
N THR A 44 14.63 6.72 9.03
CA THR A 44 15.51 7.42 9.98
C THR A 44 16.54 6.51 10.65
N LYS A 45 16.40 5.20 10.50
CA LYS A 45 17.35 4.20 11.01
C LYS A 45 18.42 3.82 9.99
N GLU A 46 18.35 4.36 8.77
CA GLU A 46 19.32 4.10 7.68
C GLU A 46 19.36 2.65 7.18
N PHE A 47 18.48 1.77 7.68
CA PHE A 47 18.25 0.42 7.13
C PHE A 47 16.77 0.05 7.12
N LEU A 48 16.41 -0.89 6.24
CA LEU A 48 15.12 -1.58 6.14
C LEU A 48 15.38 -3.08 6.02
N GLU A 49 14.66 -3.87 6.79
CA GLU A 49 14.76 -5.34 6.80
C GLU A 49 13.42 -5.96 6.41
N GLY A 50 13.48 -7.18 5.85
CA GLY A 50 12.32 -7.95 5.40
C GLY A 50 11.68 -8.77 6.51
#